data_AF-A0A378ACW8-F1
#
_entry.id   AF-A0A378ACW8-F1
#
_cell.length_a   1.000
_cell.length_b   1.000
_cell.length_c   1.000
_cell.angle_alpha   90.00
_cell.angle_beta   90.00
_cell.angle_gamma   90.00
#
_symmetry.space_group_name_H-M   'P 1'
#
loop_
_entity.id
_entity.type
_entity.pdbx_description
1 polymer ?
#
loop_
_entity_poly.entity_id
_entity_poly.type
_entity_poly.pdbx_seq_one_letter_code
_entity_poly.pdbx_strand_id
1 'polypeptide(L)'
;MSVTSKRREFATDFILSAEIVAITLGIVAEAPLLNQILILSGIAILVTIGVYGLVGVIVKLDDMGYWLAEKRSALAQWLGKGLLAVAPRLMKVLSIVGTLAMFLVGGGIVVHGIAPLHHAIEHWSTGLGGVMASTLPVVANLVLGFIIGAVVLAGVKAVSSLRGAGK
;
A
#
# COMPACT_ATOMS: atom_id res chain seq x y z
N MET A 1 -21.54 15.09 -1.00
CA MET A 1 -20.12 14.87 -0.61
C MET A 1 -19.79 15.88 0.50
N SER A 2 -19.70 15.43 1.76
CA SER A 2 -19.58 16.32 2.93
C SER A 2 -18.15 16.85 3.13
N VAL A 3 -18.01 18.03 3.77
CA VAL A 3 -16.72 18.68 4.09
C VAL A 3 -15.76 17.75 4.87
N THR A 4 -16.29 16.75 5.58
CA THR A 4 -15.51 15.70 6.27
C THR A 4 -14.88 14.68 5.33
N SER A 5 -15.50 14.38 4.19
CA SER A 5 -14.93 13.53 3.13
C SER A 5 -13.71 14.20 2.50
N LYS A 6 -13.84 15.50 2.19
CA LYS A 6 -12.81 16.26 1.50
C LYS A 6 -11.50 16.37 2.31
N ARG A 7 -11.61 16.50 3.65
CA ARG A 7 -10.43 16.50 4.54
C ARG A 7 -9.70 15.16 4.62
N ARG A 8 -10.39 14.04 4.42
CA ARG A 8 -9.77 12.71 4.45
C ARG A 8 -8.97 12.44 3.17
N GLU A 9 -9.51 12.78 2.01
CA GLU A 9 -8.78 12.66 0.73
C GLU A 9 -7.45 13.41 0.77
N PHE A 10 -7.44 14.68 1.21
CA PHE A 10 -6.18 15.44 1.34
C PHE A 10 -5.18 14.85 2.34
N ALA A 11 -5.66 14.29 3.47
CA ALA A 11 -4.78 13.69 4.45
C ALA A 11 -4.16 12.39 3.93
N THR A 12 -4.92 11.58 3.19
CA THR A 12 -4.43 10.33 2.59
C THR A 12 -3.41 10.61 1.49
N ASP A 13 -3.69 11.57 0.60
CA ASP A 13 -2.76 11.94 -0.49
C ASP A 13 -1.46 12.58 0.04
N PHE A 14 -1.54 13.34 1.14
CA PHE A 14 -0.36 13.92 1.79
C PHE A 14 0.52 12.86 2.46
N ILE A 15 -0.09 11.87 3.12
CA ILE A 15 0.66 10.75 3.71
C ILE A 15 1.32 9.94 2.60
N LEU A 16 0.59 9.63 1.53
CA LEU A 16 1.09 8.82 0.42
C LEU A 16 2.22 9.50 -0.35
N SER A 17 2.18 10.84 -0.50
CA SER A 17 3.29 11.61 -1.08
C SER A 17 4.48 11.74 -0.13
N ALA A 18 4.26 11.96 1.17
CA ALA A 18 5.33 11.98 2.17
C ALA A 18 6.04 10.62 2.28
N GLU A 19 5.32 9.52 2.11
CA GLU A 19 5.80 8.15 2.13
C GLU A 19 6.80 7.88 0.99
N ILE A 20 6.46 8.28 -0.24
CA ILE A 20 7.36 8.16 -1.40
C ILE A 20 8.62 9.02 -1.20
N VAL A 21 8.48 10.23 -0.66
CA VAL A 21 9.60 11.13 -0.38
C VAL A 21 10.54 10.52 0.68
N ALA A 22 10.00 9.95 1.76
CA ALA A 22 10.79 9.31 2.81
C ALA A 22 11.54 8.06 2.30
N ILE A 23 10.90 7.21 1.50
CA ILE A 23 11.55 6.04 0.90
C ILE A 23 12.69 6.47 -0.02
N THR A 24 12.47 7.46 -0.87
CA THR A 24 13.47 7.89 -1.86
C THR A 24 14.63 8.66 -1.25
N LEU A 25 14.38 9.47 -0.22
CA LEU A 25 15.43 10.07 0.61
C LEU A 25 16.26 9.01 1.33
N GLY A 26 15.67 7.88 1.73
CA GLY A 26 16.41 6.78 2.33
C GLY A 26 17.26 5.98 1.34
N ILE A 27 16.74 5.69 0.15
CA ILE A 27 17.43 4.86 -0.87
C ILE A 27 18.51 5.64 -1.62
N VAL A 28 18.28 6.92 -1.86
CA VAL A 28 19.12 7.74 -2.73
C VAL A 28 19.84 8.86 -1.96
N ALA A 29 19.87 8.75 -0.61
CA ALA A 29 20.50 9.72 0.29
C ALA A 29 21.91 10.13 -0.14
N GLU A 30 22.68 9.18 -0.70
CA GLU A 30 24.09 9.34 -1.05
C GLU A 30 24.32 9.76 -2.51
N ALA A 31 23.29 9.81 -3.37
CA ALA A 31 23.47 10.21 -4.77
C ALA A 31 23.30 11.73 -4.98
N PRO A 32 23.89 12.30 -6.05
CA PRO A 32 23.69 13.71 -6.41
C PRO A 32 22.20 14.05 -6.58
N LEU A 33 21.80 15.23 -6.09
CA LEU A 33 20.41 15.70 -6.07
C LEU A 33 19.69 15.57 -7.41
N LEU A 34 20.39 15.80 -8.52
CA LEU A 34 19.84 15.68 -9.88
C LEU A 34 19.44 14.23 -10.20
N ASN A 35 20.25 13.24 -9.80
CA ASN A 35 19.94 11.83 -9.98
C ASN A 35 18.77 11.40 -9.09
N GLN A 36 18.68 11.92 -7.86
CA GLN A 36 17.54 11.65 -6.97
C GLN A 36 16.22 12.08 -7.62
N ILE A 37 16.18 13.31 -8.15
CA ILE A 37 14.98 13.86 -8.79
C ILE A 37 14.58 13.05 -10.02
N LEU A 38 15.54 12.68 -10.88
CA LEU A 38 15.27 11.89 -12.08
C LEU A 38 14.73 10.51 -11.76
N ILE A 39 15.35 9.81 -10.81
CA ILE A 39 14.92 8.46 -10.40
C ILE A 39 13.55 8.52 -9.71
N LEU A 40 13.37 9.45 -8.77
CA LEU A 40 12.12 9.62 -8.04
C LEU A 40 10.96 9.95 -8.99
N SER A 41 11.14 10.91 -9.89
CA SER A 41 10.10 11.28 -10.86
C SER A 41 9.79 10.14 -11.83
N GLY A 42 10.81 9.42 -12.31
CA GLY A 42 10.64 8.24 -13.17
C GLY A 42 9.84 7.12 -12.49
N ILE A 43 10.21 6.75 -11.26
CA ILE A 43 9.49 5.73 -10.48
C ILE A 43 8.07 6.18 -10.18
N ALA A 44 7.87 7.45 -9.78
CA ALA A 44 6.55 7.97 -9.47
C ALA A 44 5.60 7.88 -10.67
N ILE A 45 6.05 8.27 -11.87
CA ILE A 45 5.26 8.15 -13.11
C ILE A 45 4.99 6.68 -13.44
N LEU A 46 6.02 5.84 -13.38
CA LEU A 46 5.90 4.42 -13.71
C LEU A 46 4.90 3.69 -12.80
N VAL A 47 4.97 3.93 -11.49
CA VAL A 47 4.05 3.34 -10.52
C VAL A 47 2.64 3.89 -10.70
N THR A 48 2.50 5.19 -10.96
CA THR A 48 1.19 5.81 -11.26
C THR A 48 0.53 5.12 -12.45
N ILE A 49 1.23 5.02 -13.58
CA ILE A 49 0.70 4.36 -14.78
C ILE A 49 0.44 2.88 -14.50
N GLY A 50 1.34 2.19 -13.79
CA GLY A 50 1.22 0.78 -13.47
C GLY A 50 -0.01 0.46 -12.62
N VAL A 51 -0.23 1.19 -11.53
CA VAL A 51 -1.35 0.95 -10.60
C VAL A 51 -2.68 1.35 -11.24
N TYR A 52 -2.77 2.54 -11.83
CA TYR A 52 -4.02 2.98 -12.48
C TYR A 52 -4.34 2.14 -13.72
N GLY A 53 -3.32 1.71 -14.47
CA GLY A 53 -3.49 0.79 -15.59
C GLY A 53 -4.00 -0.58 -15.15
N LEU A 54 -3.40 -1.17 -14.10
CA LEU A 54 -3.85 -2.45 -13.54
C LEU A 54 -5.31 -2.37 -13.06
N VAL A 55 -5.65 -1.34 -12.28
CA VAL A 55 -7.02 -1.14 -11.78
C VAL A 55 -7.98 -0.92 -12.96
N GLY A 56 -7.60 -0.13 -13.96
CA GLY A 56 -8.40 0.09 -15.16
C GLY A 56 -8.68 -1.18 -15.96
N VAL A 57 -7.70 -2.09 -16.05
CA VAL A 57 -7.89 -3.41 -16.66
C VAL A 57 -8.90 -4.25 -15.86
N ILE A 58 -8.80 -4.26 -14.53
CA ILE A 58 -9.73 -5.01 -13.67
C ILE A 58 -11.17 -4.50 -13.85
N VAL A 59 -11.36 -3.17 -13.85
CA VAL A 59 -12.69 -2.55 -14.06
C VAL A 59 -13.23 -2.88 -15.46
N LYS A 60 -12.38 -2.80 -16.49
CA LYS A 60 -12.80 -3.11 -17.86
C LYS A 60 -13.19 -4.58 -18.03
N LEU A 61 -12.52 -5.50 -17.34
CA LEU A 61 -12.90 -6.91 -17.31
C LEU A 61 -14.26 -7.13 -16.64
N ASP A 62 -14.60 -6.35 -15.61
CA ASP A 62 -15.91 -6.40 -14.95
C ASP A 62 -17.03 -5.96 -15.90
N ASP A 63 -16.85 -4.81 -16.56
CA ASP A 63 -17.79 -4.29 -17.56
C ASP A 63 -17.99 -5.26 -18.74
N MET A 64 -16.90 -5.85 -19.23
CA MET A 64 -16.93 -6.86 -20.28
C MET A 64 -17.66 -8.13 -19.82
N GLY A 65 -17.50 -8.53 -18.56
CA GLY A 65 -18.18 -9.66 -17.95
C GLY A 65 -19.70 -9.47 -17.93
N TYR A 66 -20.15 -8.27 -17.54
CA TYR A 66 -21.57 -7.90 -17.56
C TYR A 66 -22.13 -7.97 -18.98
N TRP A 67 -21.44 -7.37 -19.95
CA TRP A 67 -21.87 -7.38 -21.36
C TRP A 67 -21.92 -8.80 -21.98
N LEU A 68 -20.98 -9.68 -21.62
CA LEU A 68 -20.99 -11.08 -22.09
C LEU A 68 -22.12 -11.90 -21.45
N ALA A 69 -22.46 -11.62 -20.18
CA ALA A 69 -23.52 -12.30 -19.45
C ALA A 69 -24.92 -12.06 -20.05
N GLU A 70 -25.10 -10.96 -20.78
CA GLU A 70 -26.39 -10.57 -21.39
C GLU A 70 -26.57 -11.13 -22.82
N LYS A 71 -25.54 -11.73 -23.41
CA LYS A 71 -25.65 -12.36 -24.74
C LYS A 71 -26.47 -13.65 -24.72
N ARG A 72 -27.07 -14.01 -25.86
CA ARG A 72 -27.83 -15.28 -26.04
C ARG A 72 -26.97 -16.55 -26.08
N SER A 73 -25.67 -16.44 -26.36
CA SER A 73 -24.78 -17.61 -26.45
C SER A 73 -24.47 -18.17 -25.06
N ALA A 74 -24.75 -19.46 -24.84
CA ALA A 74 -24.50 -20.13 -23.56
C ALA A 74 -23.01 -20.06 -23.13
N LEU A 75 -22.08 -20.14 -24.09
CA LEU A 75 -20.65 -19.98 -23.84
C LEU A 75 -20.30 -18.54 -23.41
N ALA A 76 -20.89 -17.54 -24.08
CA ALA A 76 -20.70 -16.13 -23.71
C ALA A 76 -21.26 -15.81 -22.32
N GLN A 77 -22.43 -16.38 -21.98
CA GLN A 77 -23.02 -16.23 -20.65
C GLN A 77 -22.20 -16.89 -19.56
N TRP A 78 -21.67 -18.10 -19.83
CA TRP A 78 -20.85 -18.81 -18.86
C TRP A 78 -19.53 -18.06 -18.59
N LEU A 79 -18.85 -17.60 -19.64
CA LEU A 79 -17.66 -16.77 -19.51
C LEU A 79 -17.94 -15.43 -18.82
N GLY A 80 -19.05 -14.76 -19.16
CA GLY A 80 -19.46 -13.50 -18.53
C GLY A 80 -19.71 -13.65 -17.03
N LYS A 81 -20.44 -14.69 -16.62
CA LYS A 81 -20.65 -15.03 -15.20
C LYS A 81 -19.35 -15.39 -14.49
N GLY A 82 -18.42 -16.04 -15.17
CA GLY A 82 -17.08 -16.33 -14.67
C GLY A 82 -16.28 -15.06 -14.38
N LEU A 83 -16.21 -14.12 -15.34
CA LEU A 83 -15.55 -12.82 -15.17
C LEU A 83 -16.17 -12.01 -14.02
N LEU A 84 -17.50 -11.92 -13.99
CA LEU A 84 -18.24 -11.17 -12.97
C LEU A 84 -18.03 -11.74 -11.55
N ALA A 85 -17.73 -13.04 -11.43
CA ALA A 85 -17.39 -13.66 -10.15
C ALA A 85 -15.93 -13.42 -9.72
N VAL A 86 -15.02 -13.19 -10.68
CA VAL A 86 -13.58 -13.00 -10.41
C VAL A 86 -13.26 -11.53 -10.11
N ALA A 87 -13.86 -10.57 -10.82
CA ALA A 87 -13.59 -9.15 -10.64
C ALA A 87 -13.75 -8.65 -9.18
N PRO A 88 -14.83 -9.00 -8.44
CA PRO A 88 -14.97 -8.61 -7.04
C PRO A 88 -13.94 -9.24 -6.12
N ARG A 89 -13.46 -10.45 -6.44
CA ARG A 89 -12.40 -11.13 -5.68
C ARG A 89 -11.06 -10.43 -5.88
N LEU A 90 -10.73 -10.04 -7.12
CA LEU A 90 -9.52 -9.26 -7.41
C LEU A 90 -9.51 -7.94 -6.64
N MET A 91 -10.64 -7.23 -6.60
CA MET A 91 -10.77 -5.98 -5.84
C MET A 91 -10.56 -6.18 -4.32
N LYS A 92 -11.09 -7.27 -3.75
CA LYS A 92 -10.88 -7.62 -2.34
C LYS A 92 -9.41 -7.96 -2.04
N VAL A 93 -8.78 -8.77 -2.90
CA VAL A 93 -7.36 -9.12 -2.76
C VAL A 93 -6.50 -7.86 -2.83
N LEU A 94 -6.76 -6.98 -3.80
CA LEU A 94 -6.03 -5.73 -3.95
C LEU A 94 -6.16 -4.83 -2.71
N SER A 95 -7.33 -4.80 -2.07
CA SER A 95 -7.52 -4.08 -0.80
C SER A 95 -6.68 -4.65 0.35
N ILE A 96 -6.61 -5.96 0.49
CA ILE A 96 -5.78 -6.62 1.52
C ILE A 96 -4.30 -6.37 1.23
N VAL A 97 -3.86 -6.60 -0.01
CA VAL A 97 -2.48 -6.38 -0.45
C VAL A 97 -2.08 -4.91 -0.27
N GLY A 98 -2.95 -3.97 -0.65
CA GLY A 98 -2.72 -2.54 -0.44
C GLY A 98 -2.58 -2.20 1.04
N THR A 99 -3.43 -2.77 1.91
CA THR A 99 -3.33 -2.55 3.35
C THR A 99 -2.02 -3.08 3.93
N LEU A 100 -1.60 -4.28 3.52
CA LEU A 100 -0.31 -4.86 3.92
C LEU A 100 0.87 -4.02 3.40
N ALA A 101 0.78 -3.51 2.17
CA ALA A 101 1.79 -2.63 1.60
C ALA A 101 1.93 -1.34 2.41
N MET A 102 0.82 -0.68 2.77
CA MET A 102 0.87 0.54 3.60
C MET A 102 1.52 0.28 4.98
N PHE A 103 1.27 -0.89 5.60
CA PHE A 103 1.96 -1.25 6.85
C PHE A 103 3.44 -1.53 6.64
N LEU A 104 3.79 -2.25 5.58
CA LEU A 104 5.18 -2.55 5.24
C LEU A 104 5.99 -1.27 5.02
N VAL A 105 5.42 -0.32 4.28
CA VAL A 105 6.10 0.93 3.98
C VAL A 105 6.18 1.84 5.22
N GLY A 106 5.09 2.00 5.97
CA GLY A 106 5.11 2.76 7.21
C GLY A 106 6.10 2.20 8.24
N GLY A 107 6.16 0.88 8.38
CA GLY A 107 7.15 0.21 9.22
C GLY A 107 8.59 0.40 8.73
N GLY A 108 8.80 0.36 7.42
CA GLY A 108 10.08 0.66 6.79
C GLY A 108 10.57 2.07 7.11
N ILE A 109 9.71 3.08 7.03
CA ILE A 109 10.05 4.48 7.38
C ILE A 109 10.53 4.57 8.83
N VAL A 110 9.83 3.91 9.76
CA VAL A 110 10.18 3.97 11.19
C VAL A 110 11.50 3.27 11.47
N VAL A 111 11.71 2.08 10.88
CA VAL A 111 12.96 1.33 11.05
C VAL A 111 14.16 2.11 10.53
N HIS A 112 14.05 2.76 9.36
CA HIS A 112 15.13 3.59 8.82
C HIS A 112 15.32 4.89 9.61
N GLY A 113 14.26 5.46 10.17
CA GLY A 113 14.33 6.68 11.00
C GLY A 113 14.96 6.47 12.37
N ILE A 114 15.09 5.23 12.84
CA ILE A 114 15.61 4.88 14.18
C ILE A 114 16.86 3.99 14.03
N ALA A 115 18.04 4.61 14.02
CA ALA A 115 19.33 3.93 13.79
C ALA A 115 19.57 2.65 14.64
N PRO A 116 19.18 2.58 15.94
CA PRO A 116 19.30 1.34 16.72
C PRO A 116 18.44 0.18 16.21
N LEU A 117 17.24 0.46 15.67
CA LEU A 117 16.35 -0.57 15.13
C LEU A 117 16.89 -1.13 13.82
N HIS A 118 17.45 -0.27 12.97
CA HIS A 118 18.09 -0.65 11.72
C HIS A 118 19.26 -1.63 11.97
N HIS A 119 20.19 -1.28 12.86
CA HIS A 119 21.33 -2.15 13.17
C HIS A 119 20.95 -3.44 13.91
N ALA A 120 19.89 -3.44 14.73
CA ALA A 120 19.42 -4.66 15.35
C ALA A 120 18.88 -5.68 14.32
N ILE A 121 18.16 -5.19 13.31
CA ILE A 121 17.62 -6.02 12.22
C ILE A 121 18.75 -6.51 11.30
N GLU A 122 19.74 -5.66 10.98
CA GLU A 122 20.92 -6.04 10.21
C GLU A 122 21.81 -7.06 10.93
N HIS A 123 22.01 -6.91 12.25
CA HIS A 123 22.81 -7.85 13.02
C HIS A 123 22.15 -9.23 13.12
N TRP A 124 20.81 -9.28 13.09
CA TRP A 124 20.07 -10.55 13.05
C TRP A 124 20.01 -11.16 11.64
N SER A 125 20.04 -10.34 10.59
CA SER A 125 20.01 -10.83 9.20
C SER A 125 21.37 -11.30 8.70
N THR A 126 22.47 -10.69 9.15
CA THR A 126 23.85 -11.04 8.76
C THR A 126 24.29 -12.46 9.17
N GLY A 127 23.66 -13.05 10.18
CA GLY A 127 23.88 -14.45 10.57
C GLY A 127 23.12 -15.48 9.74
N LEU A 128 22.19 -15.04 8.88
CA LEU A 128 21.28 -15.89 8.11
C LEU A 128 21.59 -15.77 6.62
N GLY A 129 22.43 -16.64 6.07
CA GLY A 129 22.71 -16.65 4.63
C GLY A 129 21.49 -17.06 3.79
N GLY A 130 21.34 -16.47 2.61
CA GLY A 130 20.36 -16.89 1.58
C GLY A 130 19.01 -16.17 1.62
N VAL A 131 17.94 -16.85 1.22
CA VAL A 131 16.56 -16.29 1.08
C VAL A 131 16.02 -15.74 2.42
N MET A 132 16.55 -16.21 3.56
CA MET A 132 16.20 -15.66 4.88
C MET A 132 16.74 -14.24 5.10
N ALA A 133 17.90 -13.87 4.53
CA ALA A 133 18.47 -12.53 4.64
C ALA A 133 17.59 -11.45 4.00
N SER A 134 16.93 -11.79 2.86
CA SER A 134 16.11 -10.83 2.10
C SER A 134 14.66 -10.77 2.57
N THR A 135 14.14 -11.84 3.18
CA THR A 135 12.75 -11.90 3.65
C THR A 135 12.59 -11.37 5.07
N LEU A 136 13.60 -11.53 5.93
CA LEU A 136 13.52 -11.10 7.32
C LEU A 136 13.28 -9.59 7.49
N PRO A 137 13.95 -8.68 6.75
CA PRO A 137 13.69 -7.23 6.86
C PRO A 137 12.28 -6.86 6.42
N VAL A 138 11.77 -7.50 5.36
CA VAL A 138 10.40 -7.27 4.85
C VAL A 138 9.37 -7.66 5.90
N VAL A 139 9.51 -8.86 6.49
CA VAL A 139 8.60 -9.33 7.55
C VAL A 139 8.72 -8.47 8.80
N ALA A 140 9.94 -8.09 9.20
CA ALA A 140 10.17 -7.23 10.36
C ALA A 140 9.51 -5.85 10.18
N ASN A 141 9.68 -5.22 9.02
CA ASN A 141 9.04 -3.95 8.68
C ASN A 141 7.51 -4.07 8.72
N LEU A 142 6.95 -5.14 8.15
CA LEU A 142 5.51 -5.38 8.18
C LEU A 142 4.97 -5.51 9.61
N VAL A 143 5.63 -6.32 10.44
CA VAL A 143 5.23 -6.55 11.84
C VAL A 143 5.32 -5.27 12.66
N LEU A 144 6.44 -4.53 12.53
CA LEU A 144 6.62 -3.26 13.24
C LEU A 144 5.61 -2.22 12.78
N GLY A 145 5.39 -2.08 11.47
CA GLY A 145 4.37 -1.19 10.92
C GLY A 145 2.97 -1.53 11.42
N PHE A 146 2.62 -2.81 11.50
CA PHE A 146 1.36 -3.28 12.07
C PHE A 146 1.22 -2.94 13.56
N ILE A 147 2.25 -3.21 14.37
CA ILE A 147 2.25 -2.90 15.80
C ILE A 147 2.06 -1.40 16.04
N ILE A 148 2.82 -0.56 15.34
CA ILE A 148 2.72 0.89 15.44
C ILE A 148 1.33 1.36 15.02
N GLY A 149 0.83 0.87 13.88
CA GLY A 149 -0.51 1.17 13.40
C GLY A 149 -1.60 0.80 14.42
N ALA A 150 -1.48 -0.35 15.07
CA ALA A 150 -2.41 -0.80 16.12
C ALA A 150 -2.35 0.10 17.36
N VAL A 151 -1.15 0.49 17.81
CA VAL A 151 -0.96 1.40 18.96
C VAL A 151 -1.57 2.77 18.67
N VAL A 152 -1.29 3.35 17.50
CA VAL A 152 -1.86 4.64 17.08
C VAL A 152 -3.39 4.54 17.02
N LEU A 153 -3.94 3.50 16.41
CA LEU A 153 -5.38 3.30 16.33
C LEU A 153 -6.03 3.18 17.71
N ALA A 154 -5.40 2.45 18.64
CA ALA A 154 -5.87 2.33 20.02
C ALA A 154 -5.86 3.68 20.73
N GLY A 155 -4.80 4.47 20.58
CA GLY A 155 -4.69 5.83 21.14
C GLY A 155 -5.76 6.78 20.57
N VAL A 156 -5.96 6.78 19.25
CA VAL A 156 -7.01 7.58 18.62
C VAL A 156 -8.39 7.15 19.09
N LYS A 157 -8.66 5.84 19.21
CA LYS A 157 -9.93 5.34 19.75
C LYS A 157 -10.15 5.79 21.18
N ALA A 158 -9.14 5.68 22.05
CA ALA A 158 -9.22 6.13 23.44
C ALA A 158 -9.53 7.63 23.54
N VAL A 159 -8.80 8.48 22.79
CA VAL A 159 -9.05 9.94 22.75
C VAL A 159 -10.43 10.26 22.17
N SER A 160 -10.85 9.57 21.10
CA SER A 160 -12.16 9.78 20.50
C SER A 160 -13.30 9.38 21.44
N SER A 161 -13.12 8.30 22.21
CA SER A 161 -14.06 7.86 23.24
C SER A 161 -14.19 8.87 24.37
N LEU A 162 -13.07 9.46 24.80
CA LEU A 162 -13.06 10.51 25.83
C LEU A 162 -13.70 11.82 25.33
N ARG A 163 -13.57 12.15 24.04
CA ARG A 163 -14.22 13.33 23.43
C ARG A 163 -15.70 13.09 23.10
N GLY A 164 -16.11 11.84 22.91
CA GLY A 164 -17.51 11.45 22.69
C GLY A 164 -18.35 11.41 23.97
N ALA A 165 -17.72 11.20 25.14
CA ALA A 165 -18.38 11.20 26.44
C ALA A 165 -18.71 12.60 27.00
N GLY A 166 -18.39 13.67 26.25
CA GLY A 166 -18.66 15.06 26.61
C GLY A 166 -19.84 15.70 25.86
N LYS A 167 -20.73 14.91 25.26
CA LYS A 167 -21.99 15.35 24.67
C LYS A 167 -23.17 14.57 25.24
#